data_AF-A0A2V7ZAK7-F1
#
_entry.id   AF-A0A2V7ZAK7-F1
#
_cell.length_a   1.000
_cell.length_b   1.000
_cell.length_c   1.000
_cell.angle_alpha   90.00
_cell.angle_beta   90.00
_cell.angle_gamma   90.00
#
_symmetry.space_group_name_H-M   'P 1'
#
loop_
_entity.id
_entity.type
_entity.pdbx_description
1 polymer ?
#
loop_
_entity_poly.entity_id
_entity_poly.type
_entity_poly.pdbx_seq_one_letter_code
_entity_poly.pdbx_strand_id
1 'polypeptide(L)'
;PLFESLRFSADPYNAAFTRELPRYDVRARMASVHTPALLIVGSGDPYRPHMEWLADAMPSATLRVMPHAGHFPFVEQQRAFTRDVAAFLND
;
A
#
# COMPACT_ATOMS: atom_id res chain seq x y z
N PRO A 1 17.18 21.02 -18.46
CA PRO A 1 15.86 20.83 -17.78
C PRO A 1 16.02 20.42 -16.31
N LEU A 2 15.00 20.58 -15.46
CA LEU A 2 15.06 20.32 -14.01
C LEU A 2 15.75 18.99 -13.62
N PHE A 3 15.49 17.92 -14.38
CA PHE A 3 16.06 16.59 -14.11
C PHE A 3 17.55 16.44 -14.46
N GLU A 4 18.13 17.34 -15.25
CA GLU A 4 19.56 17.29 -15.62
C GLU A 4 20.46 17.93 -14.55
N SER A 5 19.91 18.83 -13.72
CA SER A 5 20.64 19.55 -12.68
C SER A 5 20.43 18.99 -11.27
N LEU A 6 19.42 18.14 -11.07
CA LEU A 6 19.18 17.50 -9.77
C LEU A 6 20.32 16.52 -9.43
N ARG A 7 20.75 16.55 -8.18
CA ARG A 7 21.67 15.60 -7.57
C ARG A 7 20.92 14.91 -6.44
N PHE A 8 20.74 13.60 -6.58
CA PHE A 8 20.15 12.77 -5.53
C PHE A 8 21.28 12.11 -4.75
N SER A 9 21.25 12.22 -3.42
CA SER A 9 22.13 11.41 -2.58
C SER A 9 21.46 10.07 -2.29
N ALA A 10 22.23 8.99 -2.38
CA ALA A 10 21.79 7.67 -1.94
C ALA A 10 21.72 7.59 -0.40
N ASP A 11 22.41 8.46 0.33
CA ASP A 11 22.49 8.42 1.79
C ASP A 11 21.12 8.55 2.48
N PRO A 12 20.26 9.55 2.16
CA PRO A 12 18.94 9.64 2.76
C PRO A 12 18.05 8.45 2.39
N TYR A 13 18.15 7.95 1.15
CA TYR A 13 17.42 6.76 0.70
C TYR A 13 17.84 5.54 1.54
N ASN A 14 19.15 5.26 1.62
CA ASN A 14 19.70 4.15 2.38
C ASN A 14 19.36 4.26 3.87
N ALA A 15 19.43 5.46 4.45
CA ALA A 15 19.07 5.69 5.84
C ALA A 15 17.60 5.34 6.12
N ALA A 16 16.68 5.68 5.21
CA ALA A 16 15.27 5.33 5.35
C ALA A 16 15.06 3.81 5.47
N PHE A 17 15.68 3.01 4.60
CA PHE A 17 15.51 1.55 4.58
C PHE A 17 16.35 0.79 5.62
N THR A 18 17.52 1.31 5.99
CA THR A 18 18.43 0.61 6.92
C THR A 18 18.22 0.98 8.39
N ARG A 19 17.70 2.20 8.67
CA ARG A 19 17.60 2.72 10.04
C ARG A 19 16.17 3.07 10.44
N GLU A 20 15.44 3.78 9.59
CA GLU A 20 14.12 4.33 9.97
C GLU A 20 13.01 3.27 9.83
N LEU A 21 12.82 2.69 8.64
CA LEU A 21 11.77 1.71 8.36
C LEU A 21 11.82 0.47 9.27
N PRO A 22 12.99 -0.13 9.59
CA PRO A 22 13.04 -1.28 10.49
C PRO A 22 12.55 -0.97 11.92
N ARG A 23 12.56 0.31 12.32
CA ARG A 23 12.07 0.76 13.63
C ARG A 23 10.65 1.29 13.59
N TYR A 24 10.08 1.48 12.40
CA TYR A 24 8.72 1.96 12.23
C TYR A 24 7.73 0.79 12.26
N ASP A 25 7.34 0.40 13.47
CA ASP A 25 6.34 -0.65 13.69
C ASP A 25 5.09 -0.08 14.38
N VAL A 26 3.99 -0.04 13.62
CA VAL A 26 2.68 0.41 14.11
C VAL A 26 1.67 -0.73 14.19
N ARG A 27 2.08 -2.00 14.02
CA ARG A 27 1.17 -3.15 13.93
C ARG A 27 0.26 -3.28 15.14
N ALA A 28 0.81 -3.07 16.35
CA ALA A 28 0.06 -3.10 17.60
C ALA A 28 -1.08 -2.07 17.68
N ARG A 29 -1.07 -1.04 16.82
CA ARG A 29 -2.07 0.04 16.80
C ARG A 29 -3.18 -0.18 15.77
N MET A 30 -3.08 -1.17 14.89
CA MET A 30 -4.04 -1.33 13.78
C MET A 30 -5.47 -1.59 14.24
N ALA A 31 -5.64 -2.28 15.37
CA ALA A 31 -6.95 -2.50 16.00
C ALA A 31 -7.67 -1.20 16.43
N SER A 32 -6.93 -0.09 16.58
CA SER A 32 -7.49 1.23 16.94
C SER A 32 -7.94 2.05 15.72
N VAL A 33 -7.69 1.57 14.49
CA VAL A 33 -8.07 2.28 13.26
C VAL A 33 -9.50 1.89 12.89
N HIS A 34 -10.46 2.69 13.35
CA HIS A 34 -11.90 2.47 13.09
C HIS A 34 -12.42 3.14 11.82
N THR A 35 -11.62 3.98 11.17
CA THR A 35 -12.01 4.60 9.90
C THR A 35 -12.17 3.51 8.83
N PRO A 36 -13.24 3.53 8.03
CA PRO A 36 -13.37 2.64 6.87
C PRO A 36 -12.11 2.72 6.00
N ALA A 37 -11.61 1.57 5.58
CA ALA A 37 -10.38 1.48 4.79
C ALA A 37 -10.51 0.47 3.66
N LEU A 38 -10.16 0.87 2.43
CA LEU A 38 -10.03 -0.02 1.30
C LEU A 38 -8.56 -0.40 1.12
N LEU A 39 -8.26 -1.69 1.25
CA LEU A 39 -6.95 -2.27 1.00
C LEU A 39 -6.97 -2.95 -0.38
N ILE A 40 -6.06 -2.56 -1.28
CA ILE A 40 -5.98 -3.13 -2.62
C ILE A 40 -4.59 -3.70 -2.85
N VAL A 41 -4.51 -4.94 -3.31
CA VAL A 41 -3.23 -5.62 -3.60
C VAL A 41 -3.36 -6.54 -4.81
N GLY A 42 -2.29 -6.70 -5.59
CA GLY A 42 -2.27 -7.66 -6.69
C GLY A 42 -2.10 -9.10 -6.20
N SER A 43 -2.68 -10.07 -6.91
CA SER A 43 -2.57 -11.50 -6.56
C SER A 43 -1.14 -12.03 -6.62
N GLY A 44 -0.28 -11.40 -7.42
CA GLY A 44 1.14 -11.74 -7.57
C GLY A 44 2.08 -10.85 -6.74
N ASP A 45 1.56 -9.95 -5.90
CA ASP A 45 2.39 -9.09 -5.05
C ASP A 45 3.00 -9.90 -3.89
N PRO A 46 4.34 -9.90 -3.71
CA PRO A 46 4.98 -10.56 -2.56
C PRO A 46 4.53 -10.01 -1.20
N TYR A 47 3.98 -8.79 -1.15
CA TYR A 47 3.46 -8.19 0.07
C TYR A 47 1.99 -8.52 0.36
N ARG A 48 1.30 -9.30 -0.48
CA ARG A 48 -0.08 -9.74 -0.25
C ARG A 48 -0.34 -10.28 1.17
N PRO A 49 0.51 -11.15 1.76
CA PRO A 49 0.28 -11.64 3.12
C PRO A 49 0.21 -10.52 4.18
N HIS A 50 0.94 -9.41 3.98
CA HIS A 50 0.87 -8.26 4.88
C HIS A 50 -0.45 -7.49 4.76
N MET A 51 -1.00 -7.39 3.54
CA MET A 51 -2.31 -6.79 3.31
C MET A 51 -3.45 -7.64 3.86
N GLU A 52 -3.34 -8.97 3.76
CA GLU A 52 -4.28 -9.91 4.40
C GLU A 52 -4.24 -9.76 5.93
N TRP A 53 -3.04 -9.75 6.51
CA TRP A 53 -2.88 -9.48 7.95
C TRP A 53 -3.49 -8.13 8.37
N LEU A 54 -3.29 -7.08 7.56
CA LEU A 54 -3.83 -5.76 7.86
C LEU A 54 -5.36 -5.74 7.81
N ALA A 55 -5.96 -6.45 6.86
CA ALA A 55 -7.41 -6.62 6.76
C ALA A 55 -7.99 -7.31 8.00
N ASP A 56 -7.29 -8.32 8.53
CA ASP A 56 -7.70 -9.01 9.76
C ASP A 56 -7.51 -8.12 11.01
N ALA A 57 -6.48 -7.27 11.03
CA ALA A 57 -6.14 -6.42 12.17
C ALA A 57 -6.98 -5.13 12.28
N MET A 58 -7.56 -4.65 11.18
CA MET A 58 -8.32 -3.41 11.11
C MET A 58 -9.84 -3.69 11.12
N PRO A 59 -10.61 -3.20 12.12
CA PRO A 59 -12.02 -3.55 12.29
C PRO A 59 -12.96 -3.20 11.12
N SER A 60 -12.59 -2.22 10.29
CA SER A 60 -13.43 -1.70 9.21
C SER A 60 -12.71 -1.69 7.86
N ALA A 61 -11.71 -2.58 7.70
CA ALA A 61 -11.02 -2.75 6.44
C ALA A 61 -11.78 -3.68 5.49
N THR A 62 -11.74 -3.34 4.20
CA THR A 62 -12.15 -4.21 3.10
C THR A 62 -10.94 -4.52 2.24
N LEU A 63 -10.63 -5.80 2.06
CA LEU A 63 -9.55 -6.25 1.17
C LEU A 63 -10.06 -6.55 -0.24
N ARG A 64 -9.36 -6.02 -1.24
CA ARG A 64 -9.52 -6.34 -2.67
C ARG A 64 -8.22 -6.90 -3.23
N VAL A 65 -8.23 -8.18 -3.55
CA VAL A 65 -7.12 -8.85 -4.26
C VAL A 65 -7.41 -8.80 -5.76
N MET A 66 -6.59 -8.08 -6.51
CA MET A 66 -6.73 -7.94 -7.96
C MET A 66 -6.06 -9.10 -8.67
N PRO A 67 -6.80 -9.93 -9.43
CA PRO A 67 -6.22 -11.05 -10.16
C PRO A 67 -5.24 -10.54 -11.23
N HIS A 68 -4.22 -11.32 -11.57
CA HIS A 68 -3.26 -11.00 -12.64
C HIS A 68 -2.54 -9.65 -12.49
N ALA A 69 -2.41 -9.12 -11.28
CA ALA A 69 -1.60 -7.94 -10.97
C ALA A 69 -0.53 -8.27 -9.94
N GLY A 70 0.62 -7.59 -10.05
CA GLY A 70 1.69 -7.58 -9.07
C GLY A 70 1.60 -6.36 -8.16
N HIS A 71 2.73 -5.66 -8.03
CA HIS A 71 2.92 -4.62 -7.03
C HIS A 71 2.21 -3.29 -7.33
N PHE A 72 1.84 -3.04 -8.58
CA PHE A 72 1.25 -1.78 -9.02
C PHE A 72 -0.13 -2.00 -9.62
N PRO A 73 -1.12 -2.49 -8.83
CA PRO A 73 -2.46 -2.79 -9.32
C PRO A 73 -3.14 -1.59 -9.99
N PHE A 74 -2.82 -0.36 -9.59
CA PHE A 74 -3.32 0.87 -10.19
C PHE A 74 -2.78 1.15 -11.61
N VAL A 75 -1.63 0.59 -11.96
CA VAL A 75 -1.07 0.63 -13.33
C VAL A 75 -1.52 -0.61 -14.12
N GLU A 76 -1.39 -1.79 -13.51
CA GLU A 76 -1.58 -3.07 -14.17
C GLU A 76 -3.07 -3.37 -14.47
N GLN A 77 -3.98 -2.88 -13.62
CA GLN A 77 -5.43 -3.14 -13.66
C GLN A 77 -6.24 -1.84 -13.49
N GLN A 78 -5.81 -0.75 -14.13
CA GLN A 78 -6.31 0.61 -13.92
C GLN A 78 -7.85 0.73 -13.85
N ARG A 79 -8.58 0.13 -14.80
CA ARG A 79 -10.06 0.22 -14.83
C ARG A 79 -10.71 -0.40 -13.60
N ALA A 80 -10.25 -1.58 -13.19
CA ALA A 80 -10.78 -2.27 -12.02
C ALA A 80 -10.39 -1.52 -10.73
N PHE A 81 -9.16 -1.01 -10.65
CA PHE A 81 -8.68 -0.22 -9.52
C PHE A 81 -9.54 1.04 -9.34
N THR A 82 -9.71 1.84 -10.40
CA THR A 82 -10.53 3.06 -10.35
C THR A 82 -11.97 2.77 -9.96
N ARG A 83 -12.57 1.69 -10.49
CA ARG A 83 -13.93 1.29 -10.12
C ARG A 83 -14.03 0.99 -8.62
N ASP A 84 -13.11 0.20 -8.07
CA ASP A 84 -13.19 -0.22 -6.66
C ASP A 84 -12.94 0.96 -5.71
N VAL A 85 -12.02 1.87 -6.06
CA VAL A 85 -11.82 3.13 -5.32
C VAL A 85 -13.06 4.03 -5.40
N ALA A 86 -13.64 4.20 -6.60
CA ALA A 86 -14.82 5.03 -6.77
C ALA A 86 -16.03 4.47 -6.00
N ALA A 87 -16.22 3.14 -5.99
CA ALA A 87 -17.28 2.51 -5.21
C ALA A 87 -17.11 2.82 -3.71
N PHE A 88 -15.92 2.58 -3.17
CA PHE A 88 -15.63 2.84 -1.75
C PHE A 88 -15.82 4.31 -1.33
N LEU A 89 -15.55 5.27 -2.20
CA LEU A 89 -15.74 6.69 -1.90
C LEU A 89 -17.20 7.15 -1.94
N ASN A 90 -18.09 6.35 -2.53
CA ASN A 90 -19.51 6.65 -2.65
C ASN A 90 -20.39 5.83 -1.68
N ASP A 91 -19.79 4.97 -0.86
CA ASP A 91 -20.43 4.23 0.24
C ASP A 91 -20.54 5.10 1.50
#